data_AF-A0A831SZW3-F1
#
_entry.id   AF-A0A831SZW3-F1
#
_cell.length_a   1.000
_cell.length_b   1.000
_cell.length_c   1.000
_cell.angle_alpha   90.00
_cell.angle_beta   90.00
_cell.angle_gamma   90.00
#
_symmetry.space_group_name_H-M   'P 1'
#
loop_
_entity.id
_entity.type
_entity.pdbx_description
1 polymer ?
#
loop_
_entity_poly.entity_id
_entity_poly.type
_entity_poly.pdbx_seq_one_letter_code
_entity_poly.pdbx_strand_id
1 'polypeptide(L)'
;MFVKAILALFLTALLFILGSSVLAQVQTSRTYSREDFINIDGNNLQDKIDRAIKQFKDSRQGDSLWIAYHFPAREGSYISPFSGFVYHDEDGIRLTRRENLEGAAVFLLADVSGSRPAFTRVKTLNLNDPYLFENRPVYWLGNVDAAQSLAQLETIMRADPENKPLIRSALRAISSHNSPRVIPLLKEIALKDSSYDIQRAAISSLGRVPAKESHDALDEIFNTTKSISLKQEIVRAYTYAGDRVSEKRVLDRLTAIAKSDDSYEVRREAIHRIASFRGDAVVDRLFDIYDRINDREVKIEIIRRVTVRGGRDDSVMKRLTAIARRDTDLGIQREAMRRIAAVRGDEGIDALIEIYDSSNSDAIKEEIIGHLGRSQSRKALDKLLSIAKNDQSPRLRQSAIRRLSTHRGSGLSLQ
;
A
#
# COMPACT_ATOMS: atom_id res chain seq x y z
N MET A 1 -84.27 20.84 -20.73
CA MET A 1 -84.47 19.50 -20.14
C MET A 1 -83.15 18.72 -20.17
N PHE A 2 -82.13 19.28 -19.50
CA PHE A 2 -80.72 18.92 -19.60
C PHE A 2 -80.19 18.53 -18.20
N VAL A 3 -80.66 17.42 -17.63
CA VAL A 3 -80.15 16.87 -16.35
C VAL A 3 -80.16 15.33 -16.35
N LYS A 4 -79.97 14.68 -17.51
CA LYS A 4 -79.89 13.20 -17.58
C LYS A 4 -78.72 12.65 -18.40
N ALA A 5 -77.63 13.42 -18.51
CA ALA A 5 -76.40 12.96 -19.18
C ALA A 5 -75.12 13.29 -18.38
N ILE A 6 -75.22 13.49 -17.06
CA ILE A 6 -74.06 13.57 -16.13
C ILE A 6 -74.29 12.53 -15.01
N LEU A 7 -74.73 11.33 -15.39
CA LEU A 7 -74.94 10.21 -14.48
C LEU A 7 -74.54 8.89 -15.16
N ALA A 8 -73.41 8.90 -15.90
CA ALA A 8 -72.82 7.69 -16.48
C ALA A 8 -71.28 7.76 -16.59
N LEU A 9 -70.64 8.77 -15.99
CA LEU A 9 -69.18 8.94 -15.96
C LEU A 9 -68.61 9.12 -14.55
N PHE A 10 -69.44 8.94 -13.51
CA PHE A 10 -69.04 8.97 -12.11
C PHE A 10 -69.17 7.61 -11.39
N LEU A 11 -69.45 6.53 -12.13
CA LEU A 11 -69.56 5.17 -11.57
C LEU A 11 -68.62 4.14 -12.23
N THR A 12 -67.51 4.61 -12.82
CA THR A 12 -66.39 3.77 -13.26
C THR A 12 -65.03 4.31 -12.79
N ALA A 13 -65.04 5.22 -11.82
CA ALA A 13 -63.85 5.74 -11.13
C ALA A 13 -63.86 5.39 -9.62
N LEU A 14 -64.59 4.33 -9.25
CA LEU A 14 -64.66 3.83 -7.87
C LEU A 14 -64.52 2.30 -7.84
N LEU A 15 -63.57 1.74 -8.58
CA LEU A 15 -63.22 0.30 -8.48
C LEU A 15 -61.80 -0.05 -8.99
N PHE A 16 -60.88 0.93 -9.05
CA PHE A 16 -59.50 0.70 -9.46
C PHE A 16 -58.48 1.45 -8.59
N ILE A 17 -58.71 1.48 -7.27
CA ILE A 17 -57.65 1.81 -6.29
C ILE A 17 -57.69 0.76 -5.16
N LEU A 18 -57.57 -0.51 -5.54
CA LEU A 18 -57.21 -1.60 -4.64
C LEU A 18 -56.27 -2.50 -5.42
N GLY A 19 -55.01 -2.56 -5.01
CA GLY A 19 -54.06 -3.57 -5.49
C GLY A 19 -52.86 -3.04 -6.26
N SER A 20 -52.05 -2.19 -5.64
CA SER A 20 -50.58 -2.22 -5.79
C SER A 20 -49.91 -1.29 -4.78
N SER A 21 -50.34 -1.34 -3.52
CA SER A 21 -49.38 -1.15 -2.44
C SER A 21 -48.53 -2.42 -2.43
N VAL A 22 -47.41 -2.40 -3.18
CA VAL A 22 -46.27 -3.20 -2.80
C VAL A 22 -45.98 -2.76 -1.38
N LEU A 23 -46.42 -3.54 -0.40
CA LEU A 23 -45.86 -3.49 0.92
C LEU A 23 -44.38 -3.77 0.67
N ALA A 24 -43.58 -2.71 0.57
CA ALA A 24 -42.16 -2.82 0.82
C ALA A 24 -42.11 -3.44 2.20
N GLN A 25 -41.91 -4.76 2.24
CA GLN A 25 -41.77 -5.51 3.46
C GLN A 25 -40.59 -4.82 4.12
N VAL A 26 -40.88 -4.01 5.15
CA VAL A 26 -39.86 -3.40 5.98
C VAL A 26 -39.12 -4.58 6.54
N GLN A 27 -38.02 -4.96 5.90
CA GLN A 27 -37.15 -6.00 6.38
C GLN A 27 -36.56 -5.40 7.63
N THR A 28 -37.17 -5.70 8.77
CA THR A 28 -36.74 -5.23 10.08
C THR A 28 -35.26 -5.56 10.18
N SER A 29 -34.41 -4.54 10.15
CA SER A 29 -32.97 -4.74 10.14
C SER A 29 -32.60 -5.35 11.49
N ARG A 30 -32.31 -6.65 11.49
CA ARG A 30 -31.87 -7.35 12.70
C ARG A 30 -30.36 -7.26 12.78
N THR A 31 -29.87 -6.83 13.93
CA THR A 31 -28.44 -6.83 14.25
C THR A 31 -28.15 -8.01 15.15
N TYR A 32 -27.07 -8.73 14.84
CA TYR A 32 -26.60 -9.88 15.60
C TYR A 32 -25.24 -9.55 16.23
N SER A 33 -25.08 -9.92 17.50
CA SER A 33 -23.82 -9.90 18.24
C SER A 33 -23.23 -11.31 18.32
N ARG A 34 -22.06 -11.47 18.97
CA ARG A 34 -21.46 -12.78 19.22
C ARG A 34 -22.37 -13.71 20.03
N GLU A 35 -23.18 -13.16 20.93
CA GLU A 35 -24.11 -13.93 21.78
C GLU A 35 -25.27 -14.53 20.96
N ASP A 36 -25.57 -13.94 19.79
CA ASP A 36 -26.63 -14.40 18.90
C ASP A 36 -26.18 -15.49 17.91
N PHE A 37 -24.93 -15.97 18.00
CA PHE A 37 -24.39 -16.97 17.07
C PHE A 37 -25.09 -18.32 17.25
N ILE A 38 -25.48 -18.93 16.13
CA ILE A 38 -26.15 -20.22 16.11
C ILE A 38 -25.07 -21.32 16.04
N ASN A 39 -24.88 -22.05 17.13
CA ASN A 39 -23.90 -23.14 17.19
C ASN A 39 -24.34 -24.33 16.34
N ILE A 40 -23.41 -24.88 15.55
CA ILE A 40 -23.63 -26.04 14.70
C ILE A 40 -22.63 -27.14 15.04
N ASP A 41 -23.17 -28.26 15.52
CA ASP A 41 -22.41 -29.48 15.77
C ASP A 41 -22.27 -30.33 14.50
N GLY A 42 -21.21 -31.12 14.44
CA GLY A 42 -20.92 -32.00 13.31
C GLY A 42 -19.54 -32.63 13.41
N ASN A 43 -19.30 -33.65 12.60
CA ASN A 43 -18.11 -34.50 12.69
C ASN A 43 -16.85 -33.84 12.11
N ASN A 44 -17.02 -32.98 11.10
CA ASN A 44 -15.94 -32.25 10.44
C ASN A 44 -16.47 -30.93 9.86
N LEU A 45 -15.57 -30.06 9.38
CA LEU A 45 -15.95 -28.76 8.82
C LEU A 45 -17.03 -28.85 7.72
N GLN A 46 -16.92 -29.80 6.79
CA GLN A 46 -17.87 -29.92 5.68
C GLN A 46 -19.27 -30.31 6.18
N ASP A 47 -19.36 -31.31 7.06
CA ASP A 47 -20.62 -31.72 7.70
C ASP A 47 -21.28 -30.54 8.45
N LYS A 48 -20.48 -29.76 9.18
CA LYS A 48 -20.96 -28.56 9.88
C LYS A 48 -21.46 -27.48 8.91
N ILE A 49 -20.77 -27.24 7.80
CA ILE A 49 -21.21 -26.31 6.73
C ILE A 49 -22.56 -26.77 6.16
N ASP A 50 -22.69 -28.06 5.82
CA ASP A 50 -23.89 -28.61 5.21
C ASP A 50 -25.10 -28.52 6.17
N ARG A 51 -24.88 -28.80 7.46
CA ARG A 51 -25.89 -28.64 8.51
C ARG A 51 -26.31 -27.19 8.71
N ALA A 52 -25.36 -26.26 8.75
CA ALA A 52 -25.64 -24.83 8.87
C ALA A 52 -26.52 -24.33 7.72
N ILE A 53 -26.17 -24.70 6.48
CA ILE A 53 -26.93 -24.32 5.28
C ILE A 53 -28.32 -24.94 5.31
N LYS A 54 -28.44 -26.22 5.67
CA LYS A 54 -29.74 -26.89 5.79
C LYS A 54 -30.64 -26.20 6.82
N GLN A 55 -30.14 -25.99 8.03
CA GLN A 55 -30.89 -25.32 9.10
C GLN A 55 -31.32 -23.91 8.72
N PHE A 56 -30.46 -23.16 8.02
CA PHE A 56 -30.82 -21.84 7.52
C PHE A 56 -31.92 -21.89 6.45
N LYS A 57 -31.84 -22.80 5.48
CA LYS A 57 -32.89 -22.99 4.46
C LYS A 57 -34.23 -23.37 5.10
N ASP A 58 -34.21 -24.26 6.09
CA ASP A 58 -35.42 -24.68 6.81
C ASP A 58 -36.06 -23.51 7.59
N SER A 59 -35.26 -22.53 8.04
CA SER A 59 -35.76 -21.34 8.76
C SER A 59 -36.51 -20.34 7.87
N ARG A 60 -36.28 -20.36 6.54
CA ARG A 60 -36.85 -19.42 5.56
C ARG A 60 -36.65 -17.93 5.90
N GLN A 61 -35.55 -17.59 6.57
CA GLN A 61 -35.24 -16.23 7.04
C GLN A 61 -34.57 -15.33 5.98
N GLY A 62 -34.24 -15.87 4.81
CA GLY A 62 -33.66 -15.14 3.69
C GLY A 62 -32.81 -16.05 2.81
N ASP A 63 -32.03 -15.42 1.92
CA ASP A 63 -31.28 -16.13 0.87
C ASP A 63 -29.78 -16.22 1.16
N SER A 64 -29.34 -15.78 2.35
CA SER A 64 -27.93 -15.74 2.66
C SER A 64 -27.62 -15.66 4.14
N LEU A 65 -26.49 -16.26 4.52
CA LEU A 65 -26.03 -16.38 5.90
C LEU A 65 -24.52 -16.17 6.01
N TRP A 66 -24.07 -15.83 7.20
CA TRP A 66 -22.66 -15.99 7.57
C TRP A 66 -22.45 -17.39 8.15
N ILE A 67 -21.40 -18.06 7.68
CA ILE A 67 -20.86 -19.27 8.28
C ILE A 67 -19.50 -18.92 8.84
N ALA A 68 -19.25 -19.19 10.11
CA ALA A 68 -18.02 -18.77 10.76
C ALA A 68 -17.43 -19.87 11.64
N TYR A 69 -16.11 -19.91 11.72
CA TYR A 69 -15.39 -20.89 12.53
C TYR A 69 -14.05 -20.35 13.00
N HIS A 70 -13.60 -20.86 14.15
CA HIS A 70 -12.27 -20.59 14.67
C HIS A 70 -11.23 -21.48 13.98
N PHE A 71 -10.05 -20.94 13.70
CA PHE A 71 -8.92 -21.67 13.12
C PHE A 71 -7.64 -21.36 13.90
N PRO A 72 -6.67 -22.28 13.95
CA PRO A 72 -5.35 -22.03 14.55
C PRO A 72 -4.63 -20.91 13.78
N ALA A 73 -4.67 -19.68 14.31
CA ALA A 73 -3.97 -18.54 13.74
C ALA A 73 -2.49 -18.55 14.14
N ARG A 74 -1.62 -18.13 13.22
CA ARG A 74 -0.18 -18.01 13.42
C ARG A 74 0.14 -16.79 14.28
N GLU A 75 1.14 -16.91 15.13
CA GLU A 75 1.74 -15.76 15.79
C GLU A 75 2.24 -14.71 14.78
N GLY A 76 2.06 -13.43 15.11
CA GLY A 76 2.39 -12.31 14.23
C GLY A 76 1.40 -12.05 13.09
N SER A 77 0.27 -12.77 13.02
CA SER A 77 -0.79 -12.48 12.05
C SER A 77 -1.51 -11.17 12.38
N TYR A 78 -1.85 -10.39 11.36
CA TYR A 78 -2.62 -9.14 11.47
C TYR A 78 -4.05 -9.40 10.99
N ILE A 79 -4.99 -9.60 11.92
CA ILE A 79 -6.38 -10.01 11.64
C ILE A 79 -7.38 -8.86 11.84
N SER A 80 -7.27 -8.12 12.94
CA SER A 80 -8.05 -6.91 13.21
C SER A 80 -7.71 -5.75 12.24
N PRO A 81 -8.67 -4.87 11.91
CA PRO A 81 -8.40 -3.64 11.16
C PRO A 81 -7.39 -2.71 11.84
N PHE A 82 -7.20 -2.86 13.16
CA PHE A 82 -6.24 -2.08 13.95
C PHE A 82 -5.00 -2.89 14.36
N SER A 83 -4.83 -4.11 13.82
CA SER A 83 -3.63 -4.90 14.08
C SER A 83 -2.39 -4.14 13.66
N GLY A 84 -1.36 -4.13 14.52
CA GLY A 84 -0.11 -3.44 14.22
C GLY A 84 -0.19 -1.93 14.33
N PHE A 85 -1.32 -1.38 14.80
CA PHE A 85 -1.38 0.02 15.18
C PHE A 85 -0.40 0.27 16.35
N VAL A 86 0.51 1.21 16.12
CA VAL A 86 1.44 1.68 17.13
C VAL A 86 1.22 3.18 17.28
N TYR A 87 0.70 3.57 18.44
CA TYR A 87 0.67 4.96 18.85
C TYR A 87 1.97 5.29 19.55
N HIS A 88 2.48 6.48 19.26
CA HIS A 88 3.62 7.11 19.91
C HIS A 88 3.24 8.55 20.21
N ASP A 89 3.57 9.03 21.40
CA ASP A 89 3.54 10.45 21.71
C ASP A 89 4.94 11.05 21.80
N GLU A 90 5.00 12.37 21.97
CA GLU A 90 6.23 13.14 22.10
C GLU A 90 6.94 12.90 23.44
N ASP A 91 6.21 12.39 24.44
CA ASP A 91 6.71 12.07 25.79
C ASP A 91 7.28 10.65 25.90
N GLY A 92 7.30 9.90 24.80
CA GLY A 92 7.90 8.56 24.72
C GLY A 92 6.98 7.41 25.12
N ILE A 93 5.67 7.64 25.28
CA ILE A 93 4.67 6.60 25.49
C ILE A 93 4.40 5.88 24.18
N ARG A 94 4.33 4.54 24.27
CA ARG A 94 4.03 3.68 23.13
C ARG A 94 2.90 2.72 23.47
N LEU A 95 1.79 2.79 22.73
CA LEU A 95 0.73 1.78 22.76
C LEU A 95 0.86 0.87 21.54
N THR A 96 0.95 -0.43 21.77
CA THR A 96 0.98 -1.44 20.70
C THR A 96 -0.20 -2.39 20.90
N ARG A 97 -1.14 -2.42 19.96
CA ARG A 97 -2.24 -3.39 19.97
C ARG A 97 -1.73 -4.72 19.44
N ARG A 98 -1.61 -5.72 20.32
CA ARG A 98 -1.34 -7.10 19.95
C ARG A 98 -2.64 -7.83 19.66
N GLU A 99 -2.62 -8.74 18.69
CA GLU A 99 -3.75 -9.59 18.40
C GLU A 99 -3.92 -10.63 19.51
N ASN A 100 -5.15 -10.81 19.98
CA ASN A 100 -5.53 -12.03 20.68
C ASN A 100 -5.94 -13.07 19.63
N LEU A 101 -5.05 -14.04 19.38
CA LEU A 101 -5.22 -15.05 18.34
C LEU A 101 -6.36 -16.03 18.65
N GLU A 102 -6.80 -16.17 19.90
CA GLU A 102 -7.93 -17.02 20.27
C GLU A 102 -9.26 -16.51 19.68
N GLY A 103 -9.35 -15.21 19.38
CA GLY A 103 -10.52 -14.64 18.72
C GLY A 103 -10.51 -14.80 17.20
N ALA A 104 -9.44 -15.32 16.60
CA ALA A 104 -9.30 -15.41 15.14
C ALA A 104 -10.36 -16.32 14.53
N ALA A 105 -11.11 -15.83 13.55
CA ALA A 105 -12.14 -16.61 12.88
C ALA A 105 -12.21 -16.30 11.39
N VAL A 106 -12.52 -17.33 10.60
CA VAL A 106 -12.91 -17.19 9.20
C VAL A 106 -14.42 -17.04 9.15
N PHE A 107 -14.89 -16.06 8.37
CA PHE A 107 -16.29 -15.79 8.07
C PHE A 107 -16.52 -15.93 6.57
N LEU A 108 -17.47 -16.78 6.21
CA LEU A 108 -17.86 -17.10 4.84
C LEU A 108 -19.27 -16.58 4.60
N LEU A 109 -19.45 -15.70 3.63
CA LEU A 109 -20.78 -15.28 3.20
C LEU A 109 -21.30 -16.28 2.18
N ALA A 110 -22.32 -17.04 2.54
CA ALA A 110 -22.97 -17.98 1.64
C ALA A 110 -24.27 -17.36 1.10
N ASP A 111 -24.41 -17.36 -0.22
CA ASP A 111 -25.68 -17.20 -0.93
C ASP A 111 -26.26 -18.61 -1.15
N VAL A 112 -27.50 -18.81 -0.74
CA VAL A 112 -28.20 -20.10 -0.79
C VAL A 112 -29.50 -20.05 -1.59
N SER A 113 -29.75 -18.95 -2.31
CA SER A 113 -30.90 -18.79 -3.23
C SER A 113 -30.88 -19.83 -4.36
N GLY A 114 -29.68 -20.22 -4.78
CA GLY A 114 -29.47 -21.21 -5.83
C GLY A 114 -29.65 -22.67 -5.38
N SER A 115 -29.60 -23.57 -6.37
CA SER A 115 -29.63 -25.02 -6.15
C SER A 115 -28.41 -25.51 -5.34
N ARG A 116 -27.27 -24.82 -5.48
CA ARG A 116 -26.04 -25.03 -4.69
C ARG A 116 -25.65 -23.74 -3.97
N PRO A 117 -25.12 -23.84 -2.74
CA PRO A 117 -24.60 -22.67 -2.03
C PRO A 117 -23.40 -22.08 -2.77
N ALA A 118 -23.35 -20.76 -2.87
CA ALA A 118 -22.23 -20.01 -3.43
C ALA A 118 -21.58 -19.15 -2.35
N PHE A 119 -20.29 -19.36 -2.10
CA PHE A 119 -19.53 -18.52 -1.18
C PHE A 119 -19.05 -17.26 -1.89
N THR A 120 -19.57 -16.10 -1.50
CA THR A 120 -19.34 -14.83 -2.21
C THR A 120 -18.32 -13.93 -1.52
N ARG A 121 -18.06 -14.13 -0.22
CA ARG A 121 -17.06 -13.38 0.54
C ARG A 121 -16.34 -14.25 1.56
N VAL A 122 -15.05 -13.98 1.74
CA VAL A 122 -14.25 -14.43 2.89
C VAL A 122 -13.86 -13.21 3.70
N LYS A 123 -14.00 -13.29 5.02
CA LYS A 123 -13.45 -12.33 5.98
C LYS A 123 -12.66 -13.09 7.03
N THR A 124 -11.58 -12.48 7.53
CA THR A 124 -10.87 -12.95 8.71
C THR A 124 -11.07 -11.89 9.77
N LEU A 125 -11.70 -12.23 10.89
CA LEU A 125 -12.08 -11.30 11.95
C LEU A 125 -11.51 -11.78 13.29
N ASN A 126 -11.27 -10.84 14.20
CA ASN A 126 -10.93 -11.14 15.60
C ASN A 126 -12.17 -10.93 16.47
N LEU A 127 -12.78 -12.00 16.97
CA LEU A 127 -14.02 -11.98 17.76
C LEU A 127 -13.88 -11.38 19.17
N ASN A 128 -12.68 -10.95 19.55
CA ASN A 128 -12.49 -10.10 20.73
C ASN A 128 -12.85 -8.63 20.45
N ASP A 129 -12.92 -8.24 19.17
CA ASP A 129 -13.42 -6.92 18.77
C ASP A 129 -14.96 -6.95 18.70
N PRO A 130 -15.64 -5.84 19.05
CA PRO A 130 -17.10 -5.78 19.19
C PRO A 130 -17.82 -5.67 17.84
N TYR A 131 -17.73 -6.71 17.01
CA TYR A 131 -18.40 -6.74 15.71
C TYR A 131 -19.92 -6.93 15.87
N LEU A 132 -20.66 -6.14 15.11
CA LEU A 132 -22.09 -6.32 14.87
C LEU A 132 -22.31 -6.83 13.44
N PHE A 133 -23.22 -7.77 13.28
CA PHE A 133 -23.56 -8.36 11.99
C PHE A 133 -24.98 -7.94 11.62
N GLU A 134 -25.11 -7.12 10.58
CA GLU A 134 -26.40 -6.60 10.16
C GLU A 134 -27.06 -7.55 9.14
N ASN A 135 -28.35 -7.81 9.38
CA ASN A 135 -29.30 -8.49 8.47
C ASN A 135 -29.01 -9.95 8.13
N ARG A 136 -27.95 -10.54 8.68
CA ARG A 136 -27.56 -11.93 8.37
C ARG A 136 -27.16 -12.67 9.65
N PRO A 137 -27.83 -13.79 9.98
CA PRO A 137 -27.42 -14.61 11.10
C PRO A 137 -26.03 -15.21 10.85
N VAL A 138 -25.33 -15.49 11.94
CA VAL A 138 -24.04 -16.18 11.93
C VAL A 138 -24.22 -17.59 12.48
N TYR A 139 -23.87 -18.57 11.65
CA TYR A 139 -23.81 -19.98 12.02
C TYR A 139 -22.38 -20.32 12.40
N TRP A 140 -22.17 -20.62 13.68
CA TRP A 140 -20.85 -20.84 14.29
C TRP A 140 -20.53 -22.33 14.34
N LEU A 141 -19.44 -22.73 13.67
CA LEU A 141 -19.04 -24.14 13.54
C LEU A 141 -18.02 -24.57 14.61
N GLY A 142 -17.69 -23.70 15.57
CA GLY A 142 -16.72 -23.97 16.61
C GLY A 142 -15.28 -23.98 16.12
N ASN A 143 -14.46 -24.80 16.78
CA ASN A 143 -13.05 -24.98 16.45
C ASN A 143 -12.87 -25.92 15.27
N VAL A 144 -12.00 -25.54 14.34
CA VAL A 144 -11.69 -26.26 13.11
C VAL A 144 -10.18 -26.33 12.98
N ASP A 145 -9.64 -27.51 12.67
CA ASP A 145 -8.19 -27.65 12.49
C ASP A 145 -7.70 -26.89 11.24
N ALA A 146 -6.40 -26.58 11.22
CA ALA A 146 -5.83 -25.80 10.13
C ALA A 146 -5.93 -26.51 8.77
N ALA A 147 -5.90 -27.84 8.71
CA ALA A 147 -5.95 -28.58 7.45
C ALA A 147 -7.35 -28.50 6.82
N GLN A 148 -8.41 -28.67 7.62
CA GLN A 148 -9.80 -28.52 7.20
C GLN A 148 -10.08 -27.10 6.70
N SER A 149 -9.67 -26.08 7.46
CA SER A 149 -9.87 -24.68 7.05
C SER A 149 -9.13 -24.35 5.75
N LEU A 150 -7.87 -24.77 5.60
CA LEU A 150 -7.10 -24.57 4.37
C LEU A 150 -7.78 -25.25 3.17
N ALA A 151 -8.21 -26.50 3.33
CA ALA A 151 -8.91 -27.24 2.27
C ALA A 151 -10.22 -26.55 1.86
N GLN A 152 -10.96 -25.98 2.82
CA GLN A 152 -12.17 -25.22 2.54
C GLN A 152 -11.88 -23.92 1.78
N LEU A 153 -10.87 -23.15 2.20
CA LEU A 153 -10.47 -21.92 1.52
C LEU A 153 -10.01 -22.20 0.08
N GLU A 154 -9.25 -23.28 -0.14
CA GLU A 154 -8.89 -23.75 -1.48
C GLU A 154 -10.12 -24.12 -2.32
N THR A 155 -11.09 -24.82 -1.72
CA THR A 155 -12.34 -25.21 -2.39
C THR A 155 -13.13 -23.97 -2.83
N ILE A 156 -13.25 -22.98 -1.96
CA ILE A 156 -13.92 -21.71 -2.25
C ILE A 156 -13.25 -20.95 -3.40
N MET A 157 -11.91 -20.89 -3.39
CA MET A 157 -11.16 -20.24 -4.47
C MET A 157 -11.35 -20.92 -5.83
N ARG A 158 -11.41 -22.26 -5.86
CA ARG A 158 -11.61 -23.03 -7.10
C ARG A 158 -13.05 -22.98 -7.61
N ALA A 159 -14.02 -22.76 -6.71
CA ALA A 159 -15.44 -22.71 -7.08
C ALA A 159 -15.80 -21.46 -7.89
N ASP A 160 -15.09 -20.34 -7.68
CA ASP A 160 -15.35 -19.07 -8.36
C ASP A 160 -14.02 -18.36 -8.71
N PRO A 161 -13.28 -18.85 -9.73
CA PRO A 161 -11.95 -18.36 -10.10
C PRO A 161 -11.95 -16.90 -10.62
N GLU A 162 -13.10 -16.41 -11.09
CA GLU A 162 -13.25 -15.03 -11.59
C GLU A 162 -13.48 -14.01 -10.47
N ASN A 163 -13.86 -14.45 -9.27
CA ASN A 163 -14.08 -13.60 -8.12
C ASN A 163 -12.77 -13.25 -7.40
N LYS A 164 -11.99 -12.39 -8.04
CA LYS A 164 -10.70 -11.91 -7.53
C LYS A 164 -10.75 -11.33 -6.10
N PRO A 165 -11.79 -10.57 -5.68
CA PRO A 165 -11.92 -10.11 -4.30
C PRO A 165 -12.05 -11.25 -3.28
N LEU A 166 -12.84 -12.29 -3.60
CA LEU A 166 -12.99 -13.50 -2.79
C LEU A 166 -11.65 -14.22 -2.64
N ILE A 167 -10.99 -14.50 -3.78
CA ILE A 167 -9.70 -15.22 -3.80
C ILE A 167 -8.63 -14.46 -3.01
N ARG A 168 -8.53 -13.13 -3.18
CA ARG A 168 -7.60 -12.30 -2.42
C ARG A 168 -7.84 -12.39 -0.91
N SER A 169 -9.10 -12.45 -0.50
CA SER A 169 -9.48 -12.56 0.91
C SER A 169 -9.20 -13.96 1.46
N ALA A 170 -9.43 -15.01 0.67
CA ALA A 170 -9.07 -16.38 1.00
C ALA A 170 -7.55 -16.56 1.15
N LEU A 171 -6.74 -16.03 0.22
CA LEU A 171 -5.27 -16.05 0.32
C LEU A 171 -4.75 -15.33 1.56
N ARG A 172 -5.38 -14.21 1.94
CA ARG A 172 -5.09 -13.52 3.20
C ARG A 172 -5.43 -14.38 4.42
N ALA A 173 -6.61 -15.02 4.43
CA ALA A 173 -6.98 -15.96 5.48
C ALA A 173 -5.96 -17.11 5.58
N ILE A 174 -5.59 -17.73 4.45
CA ILE A 174 -4.55 -18.77 4.35
C ILE A 174 -3.23 -18.29 4.98
N SER A 175 -2.78 -17.07 4.67
CA SER A 175 -1.55 -16.51 5.25
C SER A 175 -1.56 -16.38 6.78
N SER A 176 -2.74 -16.33 7.39
CA SER A 176 -2.90 -16.22 8.84
C SER A 176 -2.89 -17.57 9.57
N HIS A 177 -2.91 -18.70 8.85
CA HIS A 177 -2.96 -20.03 9.49
C HIS A 177 -1.61 -20.45 10.08
N ASN A 178 -1.65 -21.07 11.26
CA ASN A 178 -0.52 -21.79 11.84
C ASN A 178 -0.42 -23.19 11.21
N SER A 179 0.15 -23.27 10.02
CA SER A 179 0.33 -24.55 9.31
C SER A 179 1.57 -24.51 8.41
N PRO A 180 2.36 -25.61 8.36
CA PRO A 180 3.52 -25.69 7.46
C PRO A 180 3.12 -25.68 5.98
N ARG A 181 1.84 -25.94 5.66
CA ARG A 181 1.34 -25.96 4.27
C ARG A 181 1.12 -24.56 3.68
N VAL A 182 1.07 -23.52 4.51
CA VAL A 182 0.76 -22.15 4.07
C VAL A 182 1.78 -21.63 3.04
N ILE A 183 3.07 -21.70 3.36
CA ILE A 183 4.12 -21.15 2.48
C ILE A 183 4.21 -21.95 1.16
N PRO A 184 4.26 -23.30 1.16
CA PRO A 184 4.22 -24.09 -0.07
C PRO A 184 3.00 -23.78 -0.95
N LEU A 185 1.80 -23.67 -0.36
CA LEU A 185 0.58 -23.37 -1.09
C LEU A 185 0.60 -21.98 -1.73
N LEU A 186 0.95 -20.95 -0.96
CA LEU A 186 1.02 -19.58 -1.50
C LEU A 186 2.11 -19.44 -2.57
N LYS A 187 3.25 -20.12 -2.40
CA LYS A 187 4.33 -20.17 -3.39
C LYS A 187 3.87 -20.85 -4.68
N GLU A 188 3.18 -21.98 -4.58
CA GLU A 188 2.65 -22.69 -5.75
C GLU A 188 1.71 -21.79 -6.57
N ILE A 189 0.78 -21.11 -5.90
CA ILE A 189 -0.16 -20.19 -6.56
C ILE A 189 0.60 -19.01 -7.19
N ALA A 190 1.56 -18.42 -6.48
CA ALA A 190 2.37 -17.32 -7.00
C ALA A 190 3.17 -17.70 -8.26
N LEU A 191 3.58 -18.97 -8.41
CA LEU A 191 4.34 -19.45 -9.56
C LEU A 191 3.46 -19.92 -10.73
N LYS A 192 2.35 -20.62 -10.44
CA LYS A 192 1.60 -21.38 -11.44
C LYS A 192 0.31 -20.72 -11.93
N ASP A 193 -0.28 -19.82 -11.15
CA ASP A 193 -1.55 -19.20 -11.52
C ASP A 193 -1.37 -18.30 -12.75
N SER A 194 -2.35 -18.28 -13.66
CA SER A 194 -2.28 -17.49 -14.90
C SER A 194 -2.70 -16.03 -14.70
N SER A 195 -3.41 -15.72 -13.63
CA SER A 195 -3.91 -14.39 -13.31
C SER A 195 -2.89 -13.60 -12.52
N TYR A 196 -2.40 -12.49 -13.10
CA TYR A 196 -1.52 -11.55 -12.41
C TYR A 196 -2.09 -11.10 -11.06
N ASP A 197 -3.40 -10.87 -10.96
CA ASP A 197 -4.04 -10.45 -9.72
C ASP A 197 -3.96 -11.50 -8.61
N ILE A 198 -4.06 -12.78 -8.97
CA ILE A 198 -3.99 -13.90 -8.03
C ILE A 198 -2.53 -14.15 -7.64
N GLN A 199 -1.61 -14.19 -8.60
CA GLN A 199 -0.16 -14.27 -8.34
C GLN A 199 0.28 -13.14 -7.39
N ARG A 200 -0.11 -11.90 -7.69
CA ARG A 200 0.17 -10.73 -6.86
C ARG A 200 -0.41 -10.87 -5.46
N ALA A 201 -1.64 -11.36 -5.32
CA ALA A 201 -2.26 -11.59 -4.02
C ALA A 201 -1.55 -12.68 -3.21
N ALA A 202 -1.06 -13.74 -3.86
CA ALA A 202 -0.30 -14.81 -3.22
C ALA A 202 1.09 -14.31 -2.76
N ILE A 203 1.81 -13.55 -3.58
CA ILE A 203 3.07 -12.88 -3.22
C ILE A 203 2.86 -11.92 -2.04
N SER A 204 1.81 -11.10 -2.10
CA SER A 204 1.42 -10.22 -0.99
C SER A 204 1.14 -11.00 0.30
N SER A 205 0.55 -12.18 0.18
CA SER A 205 0.22 -13.05 1.32
C SER A 205 1.47 -13.72 1.89
N LEU A 206 2.42 -14.15 1.05
CA LEU A 206 3.75 -14.60 1.47
C LEU A 206 4.49 -13.51 2.25
N GLY A 207 4.54 -12.28 1.73
CA GLY A 207 5.20 -11.17 2.42
C GLY A 207 4.66 -10.86 3.81
N ARG A 208 3.43 -11.26 4.13
CA ARG A 208 2.82 -11.08 5.46
C ARG A 208 3.16 -12.20 6.43
N VAL A 209 3.73 -13.31 5.96
CA VAL A 209 4.15 -14.43 6.80
C VAL A 209 5.53 -14.10 7.40
N PRO A 210 5.64 -13.89 8.73
CA PRO A 210 6.91 -13.52 9.37
C PRO A 210 7.80 -14.75 9.57
N ALA A 211 8.24 -15.38 8.48
CA ALA A 211 9.07 -16.58 8.50
C ALA A 211 10.19 -16.49 7.48
N LYS A 212 11.36 -17.06 7.82
CA LYS A 212 12.53 -17.10 6.92
C LYS A 212 12.17 -17.80 5.60
N GLU A 213 11.42 -18.90 5.70
CA GLU A 213 10.95 -19.72 4.59
C GLU A 213 10.05 -18.93 3.64
N SER A 214 9.35 -17.90 4.14
CA SER A 214 8.54 -17.03 3.29
C SER A 214 9.42 -16.09 2.45
N HIS A 215 10.48 -15.53 3.04
CA HIS A 215 11.48 -14.76 2.30
C HIS A 215 12.25 -15.64 1.31
N ASP A 216 12.58 -16.88 1.68
CA ASP A 216 13.20 -17.85 0.77
C ASP A 216 12.26 -18.15 -0.42
N ALA A 217 10.95 -18.32 -0.19
CA ALA A 217 9.97 -18.48 -1.26
C ALA A 217 9.87 -17.24 -2.17
N LEU A 218 9.87 -16.03 -1.60
CA LEU A 218 9.92 -14.79 -2.38
C LEU A 218 11.20 -14.67 -3.22
N ASP A 219 12.35 -15.06 -2.66
CA ASP A 219 13.63 -15.07 -3.38
C ASP A 219 13.58 -16.02 -4.59
N GLU A 220 13.01 -17.21 -4.43
CA GLU A 220 12.84 -18.16 -5.54
C GLU A 220 11.91 -17.62 -6.62
N ILE A 221 10.74 -17.09 -6.25
CA ILE A 221 9.79 -16.51 -7.20
C ILE A 221 10.43 -15.34 -7.96
N PHE A 222 11.19 -14.49 -7.28
CA PHE A 222 11.88 -13.35 -7.89
C PHE A 222 12.91 -13.80 -8.95
N ASN A 223 13.65 -14.87 -8.65
CA ASN A 223 14.69 -15.39 -9.53
C ASN A 223 14.10 -16.16 -10.73
N THR A 224 12.89 -16.71 -10.60
CA THR A 224 12.23 -17.46 -11.68
C THR A 224 11.38 -16.57 -12.59
N THR A 225 10.73 -15.53 -12.05
CA THR A 225 9.79 -14.72 -12.85
C THR A 225 10.50 -13.71 -13.76
N LYS A 226 10.02 -13.60 -15.01
CA LYS A 226 10.44 -12.56 -15.96
C LYS A 226 9.54 -11.32 -15.92
N SER A 227 8.44 -11.36 -15.18
CA SER A 227 7.50 -10.23 -15.11
C SER A 227 8.03 -9.13 -14.21
N ILE A 228 8.34 -7.97 -14.79
CA ILE A 228 8.75 -6.75 -14.06
C ILE A 228 7.70 -6.39 -13.00
N SER A 229 6.41 -6.46 -13.35
CA SER A 229 5.32 -6.14 -12.43
C SER A 229 5.21 -7.10 -11.23
N LEU A 230 5.56 -8.39 -11.42
CA LEU A 230 5.64 -9.33 -10.29
C LEU A 230 6.90 -9.10 -9.46
N LYS A 231 8.06 -8.86 -10.09
CA LYS A 231 9.29 -8.50 -9.38
C LYS A 231 9.07 -7.29 -8.47
N GLN A 232 8.41 -6.24 -8.94
CA GLN A 232 8.08 -5.08 -8.11
C GLN A 232 7.14 -5.44 -6.93
N GLU A 233 6.17 -6.34 -7.13
CA GLU A 233 5.34 -6.81 -6.02
C GLU A 233 6.16 -7.59 -4.99
N ILE A 234 7.08 -8.45 -5.43
CA ILE A 234 7.96 -9.21 -4.54
C ILE A 234 8.84 -8.26 -3.73
N VAL A 235 9.40 -7.23 -4.39
CA VAL A 235 10.18 -6.17 -3.72
C VAL A 235 9.35 -5.48 -2.63
N ARG A 236 8.07 -5.16 -2.89
CA ARG A 236 7.15 -4.64 -1.86
C ARG A 236 6.90 -5.65 -0.75
N ALA A 237 6.69 -6.91 -1.11
CA ALA A 237 6.34 -7.98 -0.19
C ALA A 237 7.40 -8.26 0.88
N TYR A 238 8.69 -8.07 0.59
CA TYR A 238 9.75 -8.17 1.61
C TYR A 238 9.56 -7.21 2.80
N THR A 239 8.78 -6.14 2.65
CA THR A 239 8.54 -5.14 3.70
C THR A 239 7.19 -5.28 4.40
N TYR A 240 6.37 -6.27 4.05
CA TYR A 240 5.04 -6.45 4.65
C TYR A 240 5.10 -7.10 6.05
N ALA A 241 6.06 -8.00 6.30
CA ALA A 241 6.29 -8.55 7.62
C ALA A 241 7.09 -7.53 8.46
N GLY A 242 6.45 -6.96 9.48
CA GLY A 242 7.02 -5.91 10.33
C GLY A 242 7.99 -6.38 11.42
N ASP A 243 8.58 -7.57 11.33
CA ASP A 243 9.51 -8.05 12.36
C ASP A 243 10.95 -7.55 12.14
N ARG A 244 11.51 -6.93 13.19
CA ARG A 244 12.88 -6.41 13.27
C ARG A 244 13.94 -7.48 13.04
N VAL A 245 13.66 -8.75 13.37
CA VAL A 245 14.63 -9.85 13.18
C VAL A 245 14.98 -10.06 11.70
N SER A 246 14.05 -9.73 10.78
CA SER A 246 14.27 -9.85 9.34
C SER A 246 14.81 -8.58 8.68
N GLU A 247 14.90 -7.45 9.40
CA GLU A 247 15.22 -6.15 8.82
C GLU A 247 16.58 -6.13 8.11
N LYS A 248 17.64 -6.67 8.74
CA LYS A 248 18.97 -6.75 8.12
C LYS A 248 18.93 -7.59 6.83
N ARG A 249 18.31 -8.77 6.88
CA ARG A 249 18.20 -9.66 5.72
C ARG A 249 17.47 -8.96 4.58
N VAL A 250 16.33 -8.32 4.88
CA VAL A 250 15.52 -7.60 3.90
C VAL A 250 16.31 -6.43 3.32
N LEU A 251 16.98 -5.62 4.14
CA LEU A 251 17.82 -4.52 3.67
C LEU A 251 18.95 -5.02 2.75
N ASP A 252 19.63 -6.11 3.12
CA ASP A 252 20.69 -6.71 2.30
C ASP A 252 20.16 -7.22 0.96
N ARG A 253 18.99 -7.88 0.95
CA ARG A 253 18.34 -8.34 -0.28
C ARG A 253 17.91 -7.19 -1.18
N LEU A 254 17.24 -6.17 -0.63
CA LEU A 254 16.84 -4.97 -1.37
C LEU A 254 18.06 -4.23 -1.93
N THR A 255 19.16 -4.18 -1.18
CA THR A 255 20.42 -3.56 -1.62
C THR A 255 21.01 -4.30 -2.81
N ALA A 256 21.00 -5.64 -2.78
CA ALA A 256 21.44 -6.45 -3.91
C ALA A 256 20.57 -6.15 -5.16
N ILE A 257 19.24 -6.18 -5.01
CA ILE A 257 18.30 -5.88 -6.11
C ILE A 257 18.55 -4.48 -6.69
N ALA A 258 18.71 -3.47 -5.85
CA ALA A 258 18.97 -2.10 -6.28
C ALA A 258 20.30 -1.94 -7.05
N LYS A 259 21.31 -2.78 -6.74
CA LYS A 259 22.61 -2.77 -7.40
C LYS A 259 22.63 -3.53 -8.73
N SER A 260 21.86 -4.61 -8.88
CA SER A 260 22.10 -5.59 -9.94
C SER A 260 20.89 -6.05 -10.77
N ASP A 261 19.64 -5.71 -10.45
CA ASP A 261 18.52 -6.15 -11.31
C ASP A 261 18.53 -5.40 -12.65
N ASP A 262 18.21 -6.06 -13.76
CA ASP A 262 18.28 -5.42 -15.09
C ASP A 262 17.21 -4.34 -15.30
N SER A 263 16.06 -4.41 -14.59
CA SER A 263 14.97 -3.45 -14.74
C SER A 263 15.15 -2.24 -13.82
N TYR A 264 15.19 -1.05 -14.42
CA TYR A 264 15.17 0.21 -13.69
C TYR A 264 13.97 0.30 -12.72
N GLU A 265 12.80 -0.14 -13.14
CA GLU A 265 11.57 -0.09 -12.36
C GLU A 265 11.63 -0.97 -11.10
N VAL A 266 12.31 -2.11 -11.18
CA VAL A 266 12.55 -3.01 -10.05
C VAL A 266 13.60 -2.42 -9.11
N ARG A 267 14.71 -1.91 -9.65
CA ARG A 267 15.75 -1.24 -8.86
C ARG A 267 15.21 -0.02 -8.12
N ARG A 268 14.41 0.81 -8.80
CA ARG A 268 13.73 1.98 -8.22
C ARG A 268 12.79 1.58 -7.09
N GLU A 269 12.00 0.52 -7.27
CA GLU A 269 11.14 0.02 -6.19
C GLU A 269 11.98 -0.43 -4.99
N ALA A 270 13.12 -1.09 -5.20
CA ALA A 270 14.01 -1.49 -4.12
C ALA A 270 14.61 -0.28 -3.38
N ILE A 271 15.04 0.76 -4.10
CA ILE A 271 15.49 2.04 -3.51
C ILE A 271 14.39 2.70 -2.67
N HIS A 272 13.14 2.70 -3.16
CA HIS A 272 12.00 3.20 -2.39
C HIS A 272 11.78 2.40 -1.10
N ARG A 273 11.86 1.07 -1.16
CA ARG A 273 11.70 0.22 0.02
C ARG A 273 12.83 0.44 1.03
N ILE A 274 14.09 0.50 0.60
CA ILE A 274 15.24 0.83 1.46
C ILE A 274 15.00 2.17 2.16
N ALA A 275 14.57 3.20 1.41
CA ALA A 275 14.30 4.52 1.95
C ALA A 275 13.11 4.58 2.92
N SER A 276 12.29 3.53 3.02
CA SER A 276 11.17 3.46 3.99
C SER A 276 11.57 2.92 5.37
N PHE A 277 12.76 2.31 5.50
CA PHE A 277 13.28 1.84 6.79
C PHE A 277 13.61 3.01 7.73
N ARG A 278 13.64 2.78 9.03
CA ARG A 278 13.99 3.79 10.05
C ARG A 278 15.51 3.79 10.30
N GLY A 279 16.02 4.90 10.85
CA GLY A 279 17.42 5.04 11.23
C GLY A 279 18.31 5.71 10.18
N ASP A 280 19.43 6.25 10.65
CA ASP A 280 20.34 7.10 9.87
C ASP A 280 21.24 6.29 8.92
N ALA A 281 21.56 5.04 9.30
CA ALA A 281 22.32 4.10 8.48
C ALA A 281 21.67 3.80 7.11
N VAL A 282 20.39 4.12 6.93
CA VAL A 282 19.69 4.02 5.64
C VAL A 282 20.28 4.99 4.62
N VAL A 283 20.64 6.21 5.04
CA VAL A 283 21.24 7.23 4.17
C VAL A 283 22.62 6.76 3.68
N ASP A 284 23.46 6.29 4.60
CA ASP A 284 24.78 5.74 4.27
C ASP A 284 24.68 4.57 3.29
N ARG A 285 23.71 3.67 3.52
CA ARG A 285 23.45 2.54 2.62
C ARG A 285 23.02 3.00 1.22
N LEU A 286 22.20 4.04 1.11
CA LEU A 286 21.79 4.59 -0.18
C LEU A 286 22.99 5.22 -0.92
N PHE A 287 23.87 5.93 -0.22
CA PHE A 287 25.11 6.45 -0.82
C PHE A 287 26.12 5.36 -1.17
N ASP A 288 26.22 4.27 -0.40
CA ASP A 288 27.02 3.10 -0.78
C ASP A 288 26.50 2.45 -2.07
N ILE A 289 25.18 2.43 -2.28
CA ILE A 289 24.61 2.00 -3.57
C ILE A 289 25.01 2.97 -4.67
N TYR A 290 24.84 4.28 -4.45
CA TYR A 290 25.18 5.32 -5.41
C TYR A 290 26.63 5.19 -5.92
N ASP A 291 27.58 4.99 -5.02
CA ASP A 291 29.00 4.95 -5.34
C ASP A 291 29.42 3.72 -6.16
N ARG A 292 28.63 2.63 -6.09
CA ARG A 292 28.95 1.34 -6.72
C ARG A 292 28.23 1.09 -8.04
N ILE A 293 27.36 2.00 -8.47
CA ILE A 293 26.59 1.85 -9.72
C ILE A 293 26.97 2.94 -10.71
N ASN A 294 26.73 2.68 -12.01
CA ASN A 294 26.90 3.67 -13.08
C ASN A 294 25.58 4.04 -13.79
N ASP A 295 24.46 3.57 -13.25
CA ASP A 295 23.14 3.90 -13.80
C ASP A 295 22.69 5.29 -13.37
N ARG A 296 22.53 6.17 -14.36
CA ARG A 296 22.12 7.57 -14.17
C ARG A 296 20.76 7.70 -13.48
N GLU A 297 19.75 6.97 -13.93
CA GLU A 297 18.39 7.10 -13.41
C GLU A 297 18.28 6.60 -11.97
N VAL A 298 19.01 5.54 -11.63
CA VAL A 298 19.04 5.03 -10.24
C VAL A 298 19.83 5.96 -9.32
N LYS A 299 20.95 6.53 -9.78
CA LYS A 299 21.67 7.58 -9.03
C LYS A 299 20.77 8.78 -8.74
N ILE A 300 20.02 9.24 -9.74
CA ILE A 300 19.03 10.31 -9.58
C ILE A 300 17.96 9.92 -8.55
N GLU A 301 17.40 8.71 -8.61
CA GLU A 301 16.40 8.26 -7.64
C GLU A 301 16.95 8.22 -6.21
N ILE A 302 18.21 7.80 -6.02
CA ILE A 302 18.88 7.84 -4.72
C ILE A 302 18.95 9.27 -4.19
N ILE A 303 19.43 10.22 -5.00
CA ILE A 303 19.49 11.65 -4.65
C ILE A 303 18.12 12.16 -4.18
N ARG A 304 17.04 11.75 -4.86
CA ARG A 304 15.67 12.12 -4.49
C ARG A 304 15.29 11.56 -3.12
N ARG A 305 15.55 10.27 -2.87
CA ARG A 305 15.17 9.61 -1.62
C ARG A 305 15.94 10.15 -0.41
N VAL A 306 17.25 10.34 -0.51
CA VAL A 306 18.06 10.85 0.61
C VAL A 306 17.65 12.26 1.00
N THR A 307 17.28 13.10 0.03
CA THR A 307 16.84 14.48 0.30
C THR A 307 15.49 14.51 1.04
N VAL A 308 14.54 13.64 0.69
CA VAL A 308 13.24 13.56 1.38
C VAL A 308 13.40 13.14 2.84
N ARG A 309 14.38 12.28 3.14
CA ARG A 309 14.65 11.80 4.50
C ARG A 309 15.46 12.78 5.35
N GLY A 310 16.51 13.36 4.77
CA GLY A 310 17.55 14.06 5.51
C GLY A 310 17.95 15.38 4.86
N GLY A 311 17.06 16.07 4.17
CA GLY A 311 17.39 17.34 3.49
C GLY A 311 17.90 18.47 4.40
N ARG A 312 17.87 18.29 5.73
CA ARG A 312 18.46 19.19 6.75
C ARG A 312 19.62 18.54 7.52
N ASP A 313 20.05 17.36 7.09
CA ASP A 313 21.20 16.67 7.65
C ASP A 313 22.46 17.19 6.95
N ASP A 314 23.40 17.73 7.74
CA ASP A 314 24.68 18.25 7.26
C ASP A 314 25.46 17.22 6.42
N SER A 315 25.37 15.93 6.75
CA SER A 315 26.03 14.86 6.01
C SER A 315 25.45 14.70 4.61
N VAL A 316 24.11 14.76 4.49
CA VAL A 316 23.40 14.72 3.21
C VAL A 316 23.75 15.96 2.39
N MET A 317 23.74 17.14 2.99
CA MET A 317 24.09 18.39 2.30
C MET A 317 25.52 18.42 1.79
N LYS A 318 26.49 17.96 2.60
CA LYS A 318 27.88 17.79 2.17
C LYS A 318 27.98 16.83 0.98
N ARG A 319 27.25 15.71 1.01
CA ARG A 319 27.27 14.72 -0.06
C ARG A 319 26.63 15.24 -1.35
N LEU A 320 25.48 15.91 -1.27
CA LEU A 320 24.83 16.54 -2.42
C LEU A 320 25.73 17.62 -3.05
N THR A 321 26.38 18.44 -2.23
CA THR A 321 27.32 19.46 -2.71
C THR A 321 28.52 18.83 -3.44
N ALA A 322 29.07 17.73 -2.91
CA ALA A 322 30.14 16.99 -3.57
C ALA A 322 29.69 16.42 -4.93
N ILE A 323 28.49 15.84 -4.99
CA ILE A 323 27.90 15.31 -6.23
C ILE A 323 27.71 16.43 -7.26
N ALA A 324 27.11 17.55 -6.85
CA ALA A 324 26.88 18.71 -7.73
C ALA A 324 28.17 19.28 -8.35
N ARG A 325 29.30 19.19 -7.63
CA ARG A 325 30.61 19.67 -8.10
C ARG A 325 31.36 18.67 -8.97
N ARG A 326 31.31 17.38 -8.63
CA ARG A 326 32.30 16.39 -9.08
C ARG A 326 31.74 15.25 -9.91
N ASP A 327 30.43 15.02 -9.92
CA ASP A 327 29.88 13.92 -10.72
C ASP A 327 30.11 14.19 -12.21
N THR A 328 30.36 13.15 -13.01
CA THR A 328 30.67 13.31 -14.43
C THR A 328 29.42 13.51 -15.29
N ASP A 329 28.24 13.13 -14.80
CA ASP A 329 26.97 13.31 -15.51
C ASP A 329 26.30 14.65 -15.16
N LEU A 330 26.13 15.52 -16.15
CA LEU A 330 25.47 16.83 -15.96
C LEU A 330 24.03 16.71 -15.44
N GLY A 331 23.32 15.63 -15.78
CA GLY A 331 21.97 15.37 -15.28
C GLY A 331 21.95 15.07 -13.79
N ILE A 332 22.93 14.30 -13.31
CA ILE A 332 23.12 14.01 -11.88
C ILE A 332 23.52 15.28 -11.13
N GLN A 333 24.49 16.05 -11.66
CA GLN A 333 24.88 17.33 -11.07
C GLN A 333 23.67 18.28 -10.96
N ARG A 334 22.85 18.38 -12.01
CA ARG A 334 21.62 19.17 -12.02
C ARG A 334 20.59 18.70 -11.00
N GLU A 335 20.37 17.40 -10.86
CA GLU A 335 19.45 16.89 -9.85
C GLU A 335 19.95 17.23 -8.44
N ALA A 336 21.25 17.06 -8.17
CA ALA A 336 21.82 17.44 -6.88
C ALA A 336 21.63 18.95 -6.59
N MET A 337 21.95 19.83 -7.55
CA MET A 337 21.71 21.27 -7.41
C MET A 337 20.24 21.61 -7.18
N ARG A 338 19.31 20.93 -7.87
CA ARG A 338 17.87 21.08 -7.66
C ARG A 338 17.46 20.71 -6.24
N ARG A 339 18.03 19.65 -5.68
CA ARG A 339 17.75 19.22 -4.29
C ARG A 339 18.32 20.18 -3.26
N ILE A 340 19.56 20.65 -3.47
CA ILE A 340 20.19 21.70 -2.65
C ILE A 340 19.32 22.97 -2.65
N ALA A 341 18.85 23.41 -3.82
CA ALA A 341 17.98 24.59 -3.97
C ALA A 341 16.62 24.46 -3.26
N ALA A 342 16.15 23.22 -3.03
CA ALA A 342 14.86 22.94 -2.39
C ALA A 342 14.95 22.89 -0.85
N VAL A 343 16.16 22.92 -0.29
CA VAL A 343 16.36 23.01 1.16
C VAL A 343 15.89 24.37 1.64
N ARG A 344 15.12 24.37 2.74
CA ARG A 344 14.54 25.61 3.30
C ARG A 344 15.63 26.41 4.00
N GLY A 345 15.56 27.73 3.87
CA GLY A 345 16.53 28.65 4.46
C GLY A 345 17.70 28.96 3.52
N ASP A 346 18.73 29.61 4.06
CA ASP A 346 19.87 30.08 3.27
C ASP A 346 20.94 29.01 3.04
N GLU A 347 20.93 27.88 3.75
CA GLU A 347 21.93 26.82 3.64
C GLU A 347 22.09 26.29 2.21
N GLY A 348 20.96 26.01 1.54
CA GLY A 348 20.96 25.60 0.14
C GLY A 348 21.49 26.69 -0.80
N ILE A 349 21.22 27.95 -0.49
CA ILE A 349 21.69 29.10 -1.26
C ILE A 349 23.20 29.28 -1.09
N ASP A 350 23.70 29.20 0.13
CA ASP A 350 25.12 29.27 0.45
C ASP A 350 25.90 28.17 -0.29
N ALA A 351 25.40 26.93 -0.27
CA ALA A 351 26.00 25.82 -0.99
C ALA A 351 26.02 26.06 -2.52
N LEU A 352 24.93 26.57 -3.10
CA LEU A 352 24.88 26.91 -4.54
C LEU A 352 25.85 28.03 -4.91
N ILE A 353 25.98 29.06 -4.06
CA ILE A 353 26.95 30.15 -4.24
C ILE A 353 28.38 29.58 -4.25
N GLU A 354 28.71 28.71 -3.29
CA GLU A 354 30.02 28.08 -3.20
C GLU A 354 30.32 27.20 -4.42
N ILE A 355 29.31 26.46 -4.93
CA ILE A 355 29.44 25.69 -6.19
C ILE A 355 29.67 26.63 -7.38
N TYR A 356 28.97 27.76 -7.45
CA TYR A 356 29.16 28.74 -8.52
C TYR A 356 30.59 29.27 -8.55
N ASP A 357 31.11 29.67 -7.39
CA ASP A 357 32.41 30.32 -7.26
C ASP A 357 33.58 29.38 -7.51
N SER A 358 33.40 28.09 -7.22
CA SER A 358 34.42 27.06 -7.48
C SER A 358 34.32 26.41 -8.87
N SER A 359 33.24 26.66 -9.62
CA SER A 359 33.01 26.02 -10.92
C SER A 359 33.71 26.75 -12.07
N ASN A 360 34.26 25.98 -13.02
CA ASN A 360 34.70 26.48 -14.33
C ASN A 360 33.70 26.13 -15.45
N SER A 361 32.60 25.44 -15.12
CA SER A 361 31.60 25.03 -16.09
C SER A 361 30.50 26.08 -16.22
N ASP A 362 30.49 26.73 -17.37
CA ASP A 362 29.51 27.71 -17.79
C ASP A 362 28.07 27.13 -17.81
N ALA A 363 27.93 25.81 -18.03
CA ALA A 363 26.64 25.12 -17.95
C ALA A 363 26.12 24.97 -16.51
N ILE A 364 27.02 24.70 -15.55
CA ILE A 364 26.69 24.58 -14.13
C ILE A 364 26.39 25.95 -13.53
N LYS A 365 27.21 26.96 -13.85
CA LYS A 365 26.95 28.34 -13.45
C LYS A 365 25.59 28.85 -13.91
N GLU A 366 25.21 28.57 -15.16
CA GLU A 366 23.89 28.93 -15.70
C GLU A 366 22.74 28.25 -14.95
N GLU A 367 22.88 26.95 -14.61
CA GLU A 367 21.86 26.24 -13.81
C GLU A 367 21.69 26.88 -12.43
N ILE A 368 22.80 27.22 -11.76
CA ILE A 368 22.80 27.88 -10.45
C ILE A 368 22.13 29.25 -10.53
N ILE A 369 22.45 30.07 -11.54
CA ILE A 369 21.76 31.35 -11.79
C ILE A 369 20.24 31.12 -11.90
N GLY A 370 19.83 30.03 -12.55
CA GLY A 370 18.43 29.62 -12.63
C GLY A 370 17.80 29.32 -11.26
N HIS A 371 18.51 28.64 -10.36
CA HIS A 371 18.04 28.36 -9.00
C HIS A 371 17.99 29.63 -8.13
N LEU A 372 19.06 30.43 -8.14
CA LEU A 372 19.13 31.70 -7.42
C LEU A 372 18.00 32.65 -7.83
N GLY A 373 17.71 32.72 -9.14
CA GLY A 373 16.64 33.57 -9.67
C GLY A 373 15.22 33.18 -9.27
N ARG A 374 15.00 31.95 -8.78
CA ARG A 374 13.71 31.50 -8.23
C ARG A 374 13.64 31.62 -6.71
N SER A 375 14.77 31.84 -6.06
CA SER A 375 14.85 31.98 -4.61
C SER A 375 14.34 33.35 -4.17
N GLN A 376 13.73 33.42 -2.99
CA GLN A 376 13.36 34.65 -2.31
C GLN A 376 14.44 35.13 -1.32
N SER A 377 15.57 34.42 -1.23
CA SER A 377 16.66 34.77 -0.32
C SER A 377 17.38 36.04 -0.75
N ARG A 378 17.67 36.92 0.21
CA ARG A 378 18.46 38.13 -0.03
C ARG A 378 19.86 37.79 -0.54
N LYS A 379 20.48 36.72 -0.03
CA LYS A 379 21.80 36.25 -0.50
C LYS A 379 21.79 35.86 -1.97
N ALA A 380 20.71 35.23 -2.43
CA ALA A 380 20.55 34.87 -3.84
C ALA A 380 20.48 36.11 -4.73
N LEU A 381 19.72 37.13 -4.30
CA LEU A 381 19.63 38.42 -4.99
C LEU A 381 20.99 39.13 -5.06
N ASP A 382 21.70 39.20 -3.94
CA ASP A 382 23.03 39.83 -3.86
C ASP A 382 24.04 39.12 -4.76
N LYS A 383 23.99 37.77 -4.79
CA LYS A 383 24.84 37.00 -5.71
C LYS A 383 24.52 37.29 -7.17
N LEU A 384 23.24 37.31 -7.57
CA LEU A 384 22.83 37.61 -8.94
C LEU A 384 23.28 39.01 -9.37
N LEU A 385 23.20 40.01 -8.49
CA LEU A 385 23.71 41.36 -8.75
C LEU A 385 25.23 41.36 -8.96
N SER A 386 25.98 40.60 -8.14
CA SER A 386 27.42 40.45 -8.32
C SER A 386 27.76 39.79 -9.66
N ILE A 387 27.06 38.72 -10.03
CA ILE A 387 27.28 38.02 -11.32
C ILE A 387 27.02 38.97 -12.48
N ALA A 388 25.89 39.67 -12.47
CA ALA A 388 25.51 40.61 -13.53
C ALA A 388 26.57 41.71 -13.77
N LYS A 389 27.25 42.17 -12.71
CA LYS A 389 28.28 43.21 -12.78
C LYS A 389 29.66 42.67 -13.15
N ASN A 390 30.05 41.53 -12.58
CA ASN A 390 31.46 41.16 -12.45
C ASN A 390 31.84 39.83 -13.13
N ASP A 391 30.88 38.98 -13.53
CA ASP A 391 31.25 37.69 -14.11
C ASP A 391 31.97 37.86 -15.44
N GLN A 392 33.02 37.07 -15.68
CA GLN A 392 33.84 37.17 -16.88
C GLN A 392 33.05 36.77 -18.15
N SER A 393 32.12 35.82 -18.03
CA SER A 393 31.30 35.34 -19.14
C SER A 393 30.15 36.33 -19.44
N PRO A 394 30.13 36.98 -20.63
CA PRO A 394 29.02 37.86 -20.99
C PRO A 394 27.66 37.14 -20.98
N ARG A 395 27.67 35.85 -21.30
CA ARG A 395 26.49 34.98 -21.28
C ARG A 395 25.93 34.86 -19.87
N LEU A 396 26.77 34.59 -18.88
CA LEU A 396 26.35 34.46 -17.48
C LEU A 396 25.88 35.81 -16.90
N ARG A 397 26.54 36.93 -17.27
CA ARG A 397 26.06 38.27 -16.91
C ARG A 397 24.64 38.51 -17.44
N GLN A 398 24.41 38.22 -18.73
CA GLN A 398 23.10 38.38 -19.35
C GLN A 398 22.03 37.50 -18.70
N SER A 399 22.37 36.25 -18.38
CA SER A 399 21.46 35.34 -17.67
C SER A 399 21.08 35.85 -16.29
N ALA A 400 22.03 36.38 -15.52
CA ALA A 400 21.76 36.99 -14.22
C ALA A 400 20.86 38.23 -14.35
N ILE A 401 21.12 39.12 -15.31
CA ILE A 401 20.27 40.30 -15.61
C ILE A 401 18.83 39.87 -15.92
N ARG A 402 18.65 38.84 -16.75
CA ARG A 402 17.33 38.30 -17.08
C ARG A 402 16.59 37.78 -15.84
N ARG A 403 17.27 37.07 -14.93
CA ARG A 403 16.68 36.61 -13.66
C ARG A 403 16.32 37.77 -12.72
N LEU A 404 17.16 38.79 -12.63
CA LEU A 404 16.88 40.00 -11.85
C LEU A 404 15.66 40.77 -12.37
N SER A 405 15.46 40.84 -13.69
CA SER A 405 14.30 41.51 -14.28
C SER A 405 12.97 40.82 -13.94
N THR A 406 12.97 39.48 -13.91
CA THR A 406 11.79 38.68 -13.53
C THR A 406 11.49 38.77 -12.04
N HIS A 407 12.52 38.93 -11.20
CA HIS A 407 12.37 39.19 -9.77
C HIS A 407 11.79 40.58 -9.45
N ARG A 408 12.01 41.59 -10.30
CA ARG A 408 11.40 42.93 -10.15
C ARG A 408 9.95 43.00 -10.64
N GLY A 409 9.60 42.24 -11.68
CA GLY A 409 8.24 42.21 -12.24
C GLY A 409 7.21 41.44 -11.40
N SER A 410 7.65 40.64 -10.42
CA SER A 410 6.80 39.81 -9.55
C SER A 410 6.47 40.44 -8.19
N GLY A 411 6.82 41.73 -8.00
CA GLY A 411 6.41 42.52 -6.84
C GLY A 411 7.52 42.72 -5.82
N LEU A 412 8.35 43.74 -6.03
CA LEU A 412 9.01 44.51 -4.99
C LEU A 412 9.20 45.93 -5.57
N SER A 413 8.24 46.82 -5.29
CA SER A 413 8.48 48.25 -5.31
C SER A 413 9.62 48.52 -4.33
N LEU A 414 10.79 48.88 -4.85
CA LEU A 414 11.85 49.47 -4.05
C LEU A 414 11.30 50.78 -3.49
N GLN A 415 10.95 50.79 -2.20
CA GLN A 415 10.97 52.01 -1.40
C GLN A 415 12.41 52.27 -0.95
#